data_AF-A0A7J6L5S2-F1
#
_entry.id   AF-A0A7J6L5S2-F1
#
_cell.length_a   1.000
_cell.length_b   1.000
_cell.length_c   1.000
_cell.angle_alpha   90.00
_cell.angle_beta   90.00
_cell.angle_gamma   90.00
#
_symmetry.space_group_name_H-M   'P 1'
#
loop_
_entity.id
_entity.type
_entity.pdbx_description
1 polymer ?
#
loop_
_entity_poly.entity_id
_entity_poly.type
_entity_poly.pdbx_seq_one_letter_code
_entity_poly.pdbx_strand_id
1 'polypeptide(L)'
;MRVPSGLIVLVAIDCFCSAQRQPTEAEPTTTTQTTTTTTTTTTTTTTPPPPPTVLNATNVRIQSKTTYYCNSTFKTPSGGKTSCGLSQTADTFGVVLPLMDDGTLTVLEDTYVAKDGQVSVVAWPSRPYQYMVYVTTPTKRTVLQIYNHTSYVIKDEAVKSSQTFGNYRTLNDDDWQYQGLVSVQGEMQALWVSTGGLPASADGKQEFDILGASEVAPNKWKLYLDKTNTTLYNIEGVGGADDTMIQHTSISYWANLTVDMTLEEAMADLYKVYDVQEHIPQPGDPDAVPYVHPLLADTHVITEETREFFQSHEPADCKPKSGEGGSPPPIDCYRITPGSSYNFFHYGATPPGRCLHKLNKFQYPIGCKTNSDKLQEPNVCLSIDADAGPLTLELDIGVFSQDVTSPSSNAALGFNVILDWPETPAIKSSTLYGRTCATIWQVATPQGVGLGLNVCYKEGGGKVAAVTLTYAQLGGAKKMFTVDGQATSQAKMLGDRKVTVSADSRVSAGAEDKSTDAAVSYDVNASNMEYKLSLWSFMSGADFEVGKKILNWRRVYHWRVEQWAIGDISL
;
A
#
# COMPACT_ATOMS: atom_id res chain seq x y z
N MET A 1 0.63 -29.37 61.35
CA MET A 1 -0.17 -30.50 61.87
C MET A 1 -1.14 -30.96 60.78
N ARG A 2 -1.33 -32.27 60.64
CA ARG A 2 -2.43 -33.00 59.95
C ARG A 2 -2.85 -32.58 58.51
N VAL A 3 -2.55 -33.48 57.57
CA VAL A 3 -3.40 -33.84 56.39
C VAL A 3 -4.66 -34.61 56.89
N PRO A 4 -5.74 -34.76 56.09
CA PRO A 4 -5.90 -35.75 54.99
C PRO A 4 -6.58 -35.14 53.74
N SER A 5 -6.95 -35.80 52.62
CA SER A 5 -6.54 -36.98 51.80
C SER A 5 -7.41 -36.91 50.51
N GLY A 6 -7.19 -37.60 49.39
CA GLY A 6 -6.21 -38.59 48.91
C GLY A 6 -6.10 -38.47 47.36
N LEU A 7 -5.09 -38.99 46.65
CA LEU A 7 -4.59 -40.37 46.49
C LEU A 7 -5.45 -41.28 45.59
N ILE A 8 -4.91 -41.63 44.41
CA ILE A 8 -4.80 -43.01 43.85
C ILE A 8 -3.61 -43.02 42.87
N VAL A 9 -2.88 -44.15 42.82
CA VAL A 9 -1.62 -44.40 42.08
C VAL A 9 -1.65 -45.83 41.54
N LEU A 10 -1.00 -46.09 40.39
CA LEU A 10 -0.31 -47.33 39.91
C LEU A 10 -0.12 -47.16 38.38
N VAL A 11 1.07 -47.07 37.75
CA VAL A 11 2.34 -47.85 37.75
C VAL A 11 2.34 -49.07 36.80
N ALA A 12 3.06 -48.88 35.68
CA ALA A 12 3.88 -49.76 34.82
C ALA A 12 3.71 -51.31 34.76
N ILE A 13 4.03 -51.89 33.59
CA ILE A 13 5.18 -52.81 33.37
C ILE A 13 5.38 -53.13 31.87
N ASP A 14 6.64 -53.36 31.48
CA ASP A 14 7.13 -53.69 30.12
C ASP A 14 6.73 -55.08 29.59
N CYS A 15 6.97 -55.31 28.29
CA CYS A 15 7.64 -56.56 27.88
C CYS A 15 8.42 -56.45 26.55
N PHE A 16 9.65 -56.99 26.56
CA PHE A 16 10.58 -57.13 25.43
C PHE A 16 10.28 -58.38 24.59
N CYS A 17 10.72 -58.41 23.32
CA CYS A 17 11.43 -59.58 22.76
C CYS A 17 12.23 -59.25 21.48
N SER A 18 13.28 -60.02 21.20
CA SER A 18 14.30 -59.77 20.15
C SER A 18 14.88 -61.10 19.62
N ALA A 19 15.73 -61.02 18.59
CA ALA A 19 16.56 -62.08 17.98
C ALA A 19 15.82 -63.11 17.07
N GLN A 20 16.41 -63.71 16.02
CA GLN A 20 17.75 -63.61 15.39
C GLN A 20 17.76 -64.15 13.93
N ARG A 21 18.86 -63.98 13.18
CA ARG A 21 19.17 -64.65 11.87
C ARG A 21 19.55 -66.15 12.10
N GLN A 22 19.73 -67.11 11.16
CA GLN A 22 20.16 -67.24 9.73
C GLN A 22 19.90 -68.76 9.34
N PRO A 23 20.35 -69.40 8.21
CA PRO A 23 20.70 -69.00 6.82
C PRO A 23 20.02 -69.85 5.68
N THR A 24 20.37 -69.48 4.44
CA THR A 24 20.21 -70.01 3.05
C THR A 24 20.00 -71.52 2.75
N GLU A 25 19.14 -71.86 1.76
CA GLU A 25 19.44 -72.80 0.63
C GLU A 25 18.51 -72.59 -0.62
N ALA A 26 18.73 -73.37 -1.70
CA ALA A 26 18.62 -73.07 -3.16
C ALA A 26 17.24 -72.89 -3.88
N GLU A 27 17.35 -72.48 -5.16
CA GLU A 27 16.33 -72.33 -6.24
C GLU A 27 15.49 -73.60 -6.55
N PRO A 28 14.28 -73.44 -7.14
CA PRO A 28 14.17 -73.62 -8.60
C PRO A 28 13.25 -72.62 -9.34
N THR A 29 13.63 -72.31 -10.58
CA THR A 29 12.87 -71.52 -11.56
C THR A 29 11.50 -72.12 -11.88
N THR A 30 10.42 -71.33 -11.86
CA THR A 30 9.12 -71.71 -12.45
C THR A 30 8.51 -70.55 -13.22
N THR A 31 8.39 -70.72 -14.54
CA THR A 31 7.78 -69.75 -15.44
C THR A 31 6.26 -69.86 -15.38
N THR A 32 5.57 -68.83 -14.89
CA THR A 32 4.11 -68.75 -14.93
C THR A 32 3.68 -67.65 -15.91
N GLN A 33 3.00 -68.03 -16.98
CA GLN A 33 2.41 -67.09 -17.92
C GLN A 33 1.19 -66.41 -17.28
N THR A 34 1.24 -65.08 -17.15
CA THR A 34 0.06 -64.28 -16.77
C THR A 34 -0.61 -63.75 -18.02
N THR A 35 -1.80 -64.26 -18.33
CA THR A 35 -2.62 -63.83 -19.47
C THR A 35 -3.13 -62.41 -19.23
N THR A 36 -2.63 -61.44 -20.01
CA THR A 36 -3.13 -60.06 -19.97
C THR A 36 -4.52 -59.97 -20.60
N THR A 37 -5.57 -59.97 -19.78
CA THR A 37 -6.92 -59.59 -20.21
C THR A 37 -6.97 -58.08 -20.41
N THR A 38 -6.91 -57.62 -21.67
CA THR A 38 -7.04 -56.21 -22.01
C THR A 38 -8.49 -55.75 -21.81
N THR A 39 -8.80 -55.25 -20.61
CA THR A 39 -10.04 -54.50 -20.37
C THR A 39 -9.93 -53.15 -21.06
N THR A 40 -10.55 -53.00 -22.23
CA THR A 40 -10.68 -51.71 -22.91
C THR A 40 -11.62 -50.81 -22.14
N THR A 41 -11.09 -50.11 -21.14
CA THR A 41 -11.80 -49.00 -20.51
C THR A 41 -11.91 -47.87 -21.53
N THR A 42 -13.07 -47.74 -22.16
CA THR A 42 -13.40 -46.56 -22.98
C THR A 42 -13.53 -45.36 -22.06
N THR A 43 -12.40 -44.73 -21.74
CA THR A 43 -12.38 -43.43 -21.07
C THR A 43 -13.02 -42.44 -22.03
N THR A 44 -14.28 -42.11 -21.79
CA THR A 44 -14.94 -40.99 -22.45
C THR A 44 -14.29 -39.72 -21.92
N THR A 45 -13.17 -39.33 -22.53
CA THR A 45 -12.52 -38.05 -22.28
C THR A 45 -13.48 -36.97 -22.76
N THR A 46 -14.37 -36.54 -21.88
CA THR A 46 -15.18 -35.34 -22.07
C THR A 46 -14.21 -34.17 -22.07
N THR A 47 -13.68 -33.84 -23.25
CA THR A 47 -13.03 -32.56 -23.49
C THR A 47 -13.99 -31.50 -22.97
N PRO A 48 -13.58 -30.61 -22.05
CA PRO A 48 -14.46 -29.51 -21.65
C PRO A 48 -14.89 -28.78 -22.92
N PRO A 49 -16.18 -28.37 -23.03
CA PRO A 49 -16.63 -27.66 -24.21
C PRO A 49 -15.73 -26.45 -24.44
N PRO A 50 -15.38 -26.12 -25.70
CA PRO A 50 -14.56 -24.96 -25.99
C PRO A 50 -15.20 -23.74 -25.34
N PRO A 51 -14.42 -22.86 -24.68
CA PRO A 51 -14.99 -21.80 -23.87
C PRO A 51 -15.90 -20.92 -24.73
N PRO A 52 -17.18 -20.71 -24.34
CA PRO A 52 -18.01 -19.72 -25.00
C PRO A 52 -17.34 -18.34 -24.84
N THR A 53 -17.56 -17.50 -25.85
CA THR A 53 -16.97 -16.17 -26.09
C THR A 53 -16.29 -15.55 -24.87
N VAL A 54 -14.95 -15.64 -24.83
CA VAL A 54 -14.14 -15.03 -23.75
C VAL A 54 -14.31 -13.51 -23.78
N LEU A 55 -14.56 -12.91 -22.62
CA LEU A 55 -14.58 -11.46 -22.37
C LEU A 55 -13.49 -10.77 -23.21
N ASN A 56 -13.92 -9.88 -24.09
CA ASN A 56 -13.04 -9.14 -24.99
C ASN A 56 -13.44 -7.66 -25.04
N ALA A 57 -12.44 -6.79 -24.93
CA ALA A 57 -12.59 -5.35 -25.04
C ALA A 57 -11.24 -4.76 -25.44
N THR A 58 -11.25 -3.87 -26.44
CA THR A 58 -10.08 -3.06 -26.78
C THR A 58 -10.06 -1.80 -25.92
N ASN A 59 -11.17 -1.05 -25.94
CA ASN A 59 -11.41 0.14 -25.13
C ASN A 59 -12.70 -0.09 -24.33
N VAL A 60 -12.74 0.34 -23.07
CA VAL A 60 -13.82 0.00 -22.13
C VAL A 60 -14.00 1.09 -21.07
N ARG A 61 -15.25 1.32 -20.65
CA ARG A 61 -15.58 2.04 -19.41
C ARG A 61 -16.06 1.05 -18.35
N ILE A 62 -15.50 1.15 -17.15
CA ILE A 62 -15.72 0.24 -16.04
C ILE A 62 -16.04 1.08 -14.80
N GLN A 63 -17.16 0.80 -14.12
CA GLN A 63 -17.36 1.28 -12.76
C GLN A 63 -17.24 0.11 -11.78
N SER A 64 -16.51 0.34 -10.69
CA SER A 64 -16.26 -0.68 -9.68
C SER A 64 -16.27 -0.13 -8.26
N LYS A 65 -16.64 -1.01 -7.33
CA LYS A 65 -16.52 -0.80 -5.89
C LYS A 65 -15.49 -1.79 -5.38
N THR A 66 -14.40 -1.29 -4.79
CA THR A 66 -13.35 -2.13 -4.20
C THR A 66 -13.38 -2.04 -2.69
N THR A 67 -13.47 -3.18 -2.01
CA THR A 67 -13.28 -3.30 -0.56
C THR A 67 -11.96 -4.02 -0.31
N TYR A 68 -11.04 -3.35 0.38
CA TYR A 68 -9.82 -3.93 0.90
C TYR A 68 -10.07 -4.44 2.33
N TYR A 69 -9.66 -5.68 2.58
CA TYR A 69 -9.74 -6.33 3.88
C TYR A 69 -8.36 -6.33 4.52
N CYS A 70 -8.21 -5.59 5.61
CA CYS A 70 -6.98 -5.62 6.38
C CYS A 70 -6.84 -6.99 7.08
N ASN A 71 -5.74 -7.69 6.82
CA ASN A 71 -5.41 -8.90 7.56
C ASN A 71 -5.25 -8.52 9.03
N SER A 72 -6.13 -9.03 9.89
CA SER A 72 -6.13 -8.73 11.33
C SER A 72 -4.86 -9.18 12.07
N THR A 73 -3.96 -9.87 11.36
CA THR A 73 -2.64 -10.31 11.80
C THR A 73 -1.53 -9.27 11.57
N PHE A 74 -1.72 -8.32 10.63
CA PHE A 74 -0.82 -7.17 10.53
C PHE A 74 -0.86 -6.42 11.87
N LYS A 75 0.34 -6.09 12.37
CA LYS A 75 0.50 -5.20 13.50
C LYS A 75 0.95 -3.83 13.04
N THR A 76 0.47 -2.82 13.76
CA THR A 76 1.01 -1.47 13.67
C THR A 76 2.47 -1.49 14.14
N PRO A 77 3.30 -0.50 13.76
CA PRO A 77 4.65 -0.35 14.33
C PRO A 77 4.65 -0.28 15.87
N SER A 78 3.51 0.11 16.46
CA SER A 78 3.25 0.14 17.90
C SER A 78 2.64 -1.16 18.47
N GLY A 79 2.77 -2.31 17.81
CA GLY A 79 2.33 -3.62 18.35
C GLY A 79 0.82 -3.89 18.38
N GLY A 80 -0.03 -2.88 18.13
CA GLY A 80 -1.48 -2.98 18.02
C GLY A 80 -1.94 -3.70 16.76
N LYS A 81 -3.22 -4.07 16.66
CA LYS A 81 -3.79 -4.60 15.40
C LYS A 81 -3.86 -3.46 14.39
N THR A 82 -3.38 -3.65 13.15
CA THR A 82 -3.79 -2.72 12.10
C THR A 82 -5.28 -2.91 11.83
N SER A 83 -6.00 -1.82 11.65
CA SER A 83 -7.28 -1.80 10.96
C SER A 83 -7.12 -0.84 9.78
N CYS A 84 -7.83 -1.11 8.68
CA CYS A 84 -7.78 -0.24 7.52
C CYS A 84 -8.18 1.19 7.86
N GLY A 85 -9.06 1.34 8.85
CA GLY A 85 -9.58 2.61 9.31
C GLY A 85 -8.89 3.20 10.54
N LEU A 86 -7.70 2.76 10.98
CA LEU A 86 -7.03 3.41 12.14
C LEU A 86 -5.83 4.26 11.72
N SER A 87 -5.87 5.56 12.06
CA SER A 87 -4.75 6.47 11.83
C SER A 87 -3.52 6.06 12.64
N GLN A 88 -2.33 6.15 12.03
CA GLN A 88 -1.02 5.91 12.67
C GLN A 88 -0.28 7.23 12.97
N THR A 89 -0.94 8.36 12.76
CA THR A 89 -0.42 9.72 12.93
C THR A 89 -0.43 10.08 14.42
N ALA A 90 0.64 10.70 14.93
CA ALA A 90 0.87 10.87 16.37
C ALA A 90 -0.30 11.52 17.13
N ASP A 91 -0.85 12.60 16.59
CA ASP A 91 -1.93 13.39 17.21
C ASP A 91 -3.29 12.69 17.21
N THR A 92 -3.45 11.66 16.37
CA THR A 92 -4.71 10.97 16.12
C THR A 92 -4.54 9.45 16.20
N PHE A 93 -3.52 8.98 16.91
CA PHE A 93 -3.10 7.59 16.87
C PHE A 93 -4.21 6.65 17.35
N GLY A 94 -4.57 5.65 16.54
CA GLY A 94 -5.64 4.70 16.85
C GLY A 94 -7.06 5.29 16.78
N VAL A 95 -7.23 6.50 16.22
CA VAL A 95 -8.55 7.07 15.90
C VAL A 95 -9.06 6.51 14.58
N VAL A 96 -10.38 6.29 14.53
CA VAL A 96 -11.09 5.78 13.35
C VAL A 96 -11.18 6.87 12.26
N LEU A 97 -10.63 6.57 11.09
CA LEU A 97 -10.74 7.38 9.87
C LEU A 97 -12.19 7.37 9.35
N PRO A 98 -12.68 8.46 8.73
CA PRO A 98 -14.10 8.58 8.40
C PRO A 98 -14.55 7.53 7.40
N LEU A 99 -15.76 7.01 7.63
CA LEU A 99 -16.42 6.07 6.71
C LEU A 99 -15.65 4.74 6.58
N MET A 100 -14.77 4.45 7.56
CA MET A 100 -14.01 3.21 7.74
C MET A 100 -14.31 2.58 9.12
N ASP A 101 -15.43 3.01 9.73
CA ASP A 101 -15.91 2.58 11.05
C ASP A 101 -16.25 1.07 11.11
N ASP A 102 -16.45 0.42 9.96
CA ASP A 102 -16.63 -1.04 9.82
C ASP A 102 -15.31 -1.84 9.75
N GLY A 103 -14.16 -1.16 9.81
CA GLY A 103 -12.83 -1.76 9.73
C GLY A 103 -12.34 -2.07 8.32
N THR A 104 -13.11 -1.72 7.28
CA THR A 104 -12.75 -1.91 5.86
C THR A 104 -12.32 -0.61 5.20
N LEU A 105 -11.59 -0.72 4.09
CA LEU A 105 -11.41 0.39 3.16
C LEU A 105 -12.22 0.11 1.91
N THR A 106 -13.32 0.85 1.72
CA THR A 106 -14.10 0.79 0.50
C THR A 106 -13.79 2.01 -0.38
N VAL A 107 -13.57 1.79 -1.67
CA VAL A 107 -13.18 2.78 -2.69
C VAL A 107 -14.10 2.64 -3.89
N LEU A 108 -14.50 3.75 -4.50
CA LEU A 108 -15.28 3.78 -5.74
C LEU A 108 -14.38 4.24 -6.89
N GLU A 109 -14.50 3.61 -8.05
CA GLU A 109 -13.65 3.88 -9.22
C GLU A 109 -14.48 3.85 -10.53
N ASP A 110 -14.29 4.85 -11.39
CA ASP A 110 -14.78 4.92 -12.77
C ASP A 110 -13.58 5.05 -13.70
N THR A 111 -13.35 4.02 -14.53
CA THR A 111 -12.15 3.86 -15.34
C THR A 111 -12.50 3.78 -16.81
N TYR A 112 -11.84 4.62 -17.60
CA TYR A 112 -11.88 4.63 -19.06
C TYR A 112 -10.53 4.12 -19.57
N VAL A 113 -10.56 2.99 -20.27
CA VAL A 113 -9.41 2.46 -21.02
C VAL A 113 -9.61 2.83 -22.49
N ALA A 114 -8.69 3.63 -23.01
CA ALA A 114 -8.63 4.09 -24.39
C ALA A 114 -7.50 3.39 -25.16
N LYS A 115 -7.35 3.67 -26.46
CA LYS A 115 -6.35 2.98 -27.30
C LYS A 115 -4.89 3.33 -26.96
N ASP A 116 -4.67 4.49 -26.35
CA ASP A 116 -3.37 5.12 -26.09
C ASP A 116 -3.16 5.50 -24.61
N GLY A 117 -4.10 5.14 -23.73
CA GLY A 117 -4.00 5.40 -22.30
C GLY A 117 -5.19 4.91 -21.48
N GLN A 118 -5.11 5.12 -20.17
CA GLN A 118 -6.20 4.91 -19.22
C GLN A 118 -6.38 6.17 -18.37
N VAL A 119 -7.63 6.53 -18.07
CA VAL A 119 -7.94 7.44 -16.97
C VAL A 119 -8.90 6.80 -15.96
N SER A 120 -8.58 6.94 -14.67
CA SER A 120 -9.40 6.45 -13.56
C SER A 120 -9.76 7.59 -12.62
N VAL A 121 -11.05 7.83 -12.38
CA VAL A 121 -11.56 8.70 -11.30
C VAL A 121 -11.83 7.83 -10.09
N VAL A 122 -11.29 8.21 -8.93
CA VAL A 122 -11.32 7.41 -7.71
C VAL A 122 -11.78 8.26 -6.53
N ALA A 123 -12.87 7.86 -5.88
CA ALA A 123 -13.32 8.44 -4.63
C ALA A 123 -12.78 7.59 -3.46
N TRP A 124 -12.10 8.24 -2.50
CA TRP A 124 -11.57 7.60 -1.29
C TRP A 124 -12.32 8.10 -0.05
N PRO A 125 -12.65 7.25 0.93
CA PRO A 125 -13.35 7.65 2.14
C PRO A 125 -12.50 8.57 3.04
N SER A 126 -11.17 8.40 2.98
CA SER A 126 -10.20 9.29 3.63
C SER A 126 -10.02 10.64 2.91
N ARG A 127 -10.57 10.81 1.70
CA ARG A 127 -10.53 12.07 0.93
C ARG A 127 -11.97 12.51 0.61
N PRO A 128 -12.79 12.79 1.64
CA PRO A 128 -14.17 13.20 1.43
C PRO A 128 -14.23 14.51 0.61
N TYR A 129 -15.33 14.72 -0.09
CA TYR A 129 -15.57 15.89 -0.96
C TYR A 129 -14.59 16.07 -2.12
N GLN A 130 -13.77 15.06 -2.43
CA GLN A 130 -12.78 15.07 -3.49
C GLN A 130 -12.84 13.80 -4.35
N TYR A 131 -12.30 13.91 -5.56
CA TYR A 131 -11.90 12.76 -6.37
C TYR A 131 -10.42 12.84 -6.70
N MET A 132 -9.72 11.71 -6.65
CA MET A 132 -8.39 11.55 -7.24
C MET A 132 -8.56 11.12 -8.69
N VAL A 133 -7.74 11.62 -9.61
CA VAL A 133 -7.75 11.18 -11.01
C VAL A 133 -6.36 10.73 -11.43
N TYR A 134 -6.27 9.52 -11.98
CA TYR A 134 -5.02 8.93 -12.44
C TYR A 134 -5.04 8.82 -13.96
N VAL A 135 -4.27 9.66 -14.64
CA VAL A 135 -4.16 9.72 -16.10
C VAL A 135 -2.86 9.03 -16.53
N THR A 136 -2.95 7.90 -17.22
CA THR A 136 -1.81 7.03 -17.53
C THR A 136 -1.65 6.81 -19.02
N THR A 137 -0.49 7.16 -19.56
CA THR A 137 -0.03 6.80 -20.92
C THR A 137 1.02 5.67 -20.81
N PRO A 138 1.55 5.10 -21.91
CA PRO A 138 2.61 4.10 -21.84
C PRO A 138 3.91 4.53 -21.13
N THR A 139 4.15 5.84 -20.99
CA THR A 139 5.43 6.39 -20.45
C THR A 139 5.27 7.35 -19.28
N LYS A 140 4.09 7.95 -19.09
CA LYS A 140 3.83 8.96 -18.05
C LYS A 140 2.53 8.66 -17.30
N ARG A 141 2.55 8.82 -15.99
CA ARG A 141 1.36 8.91 -15.14
C ARG A 141 1.25 10.31 -14.54
N THR A 142 0.07 10.92 -14.66
CA THR A 142 -0.26 12.23 -14.09
C THR A 142 -1.32 12.00 -13.01
N VAL A 143 -1.12 12.56 -11.82
CA VAL A 143 -2.09 12.47 -10.71
C VAL A 143 -2.71 13.84 -10.50
N LEU A 144 -4.04 13.89 -10.57
CA LEU A 144 -4.86 15.08 -10.37
C LEU A 144 -5.76 14.91 -9.15
N GLN A 145 -6.25 16.02 -8.61
CA GLN A 145 -7.43 16.07 -7.75
C GLN A 145 -8.54 16.86 -8.44
N ILE A 146 -9.80 16.46 -8.24
CA ILE A 146 -10.98 17.28 -8.49
C ILE A 146 -11.54 17.71 -7.14
N TYR A 147 -11.62 19.01 -6.93
CA TYR A 147 -12.24 19.64 -5.75
C TYR A 147 -13.05 20.86 -6.20
N ASN A 148 -14.28 20.98 -5.71
CA ASN A 148 -15.20 22.08 -6.04
C ASN A 148 -15.24 22.41 -7.55
N HIS A 149 -15.52 21.39 -8.38
CA HIS A 149 -15.62 21.52 -9.84
C HIS A 149 -14.34 21.97 -10.58
N THR A 150 -13.19 22.03 -9.91
CA THR A 150 -11.90 22.39 -10.51
C THR A 150 -10.92 21.23 -10.40
N SER A 151 -10.15 20.99 -11.46
CA SER A 151 -9.10 19.97 -11.48
C SER A 151 -7.71 20.59 -11.31
N TYR A 152 -6.87 19.99 -10.46
CA TYR A 152 -5.51 20.47 -10.14
C TYR A 152 -4.50 19.34 -10.34
N VAL A 153 -3.35 19.62 -10.96
CA VAL A 153 -2.25 18.65 -11.10
C VAL A 153 -1.47 18.57 -9.79
N ILE A 154 -1.39 17.39 -9.17
CA ILE A 154 -0.59 17.17 -7.96
C ILE A 154 0.85 16.79 -8.33
N LYS A 155 1.00 15.82 -9.24
CA LYS A 155 2.33 15.33 -9.67
C LYS A 155 2.30 14.67 -11.04
N ASP A 156 3.47 14.68 -11.65
CA ASP A 156 3.85 13.84 -12.78
C ASP A 156 4.87 12.80 -12.33
N GLU A 157 4.71 11.56 -12.76
CA GLU A 157 5.68 10.48 -12.54
C GLU A 157 5.83 9.58 -13.77
N ALA A 158 6.97 8.90 -13.88
CA ALA A 158 7.12 7.82 -14.86
C ALA A 158 6.25 6.62 -14.43
N VAL A 159 5.71 5.86 -15.39
CA VAL A 159 4.93 4.66 -15.03
C VAL A 159 5.86 3.59 -14.46
N LYS A 160 5.43 2.94 -13.39
CA LYS A 160 6.19 1.90 -12.68
C LYS A 160 6.28 0.56 -13.46
N SER A 161 5.38 0.34 -14.41
CA SER A 161 5.31 -0.85 -15.28
C SER A 161 4.80 -0.47 -16.68
N SER A 162 5.27 -1.15 -17.72
CA SER A 162 4.88 -0.96 -19.12
C SER A 162 3.41 -1.27 -19.33
N GLN A 163 2.64 -0.22 -19.63
CA GLN A 163 1.23 -0.33 -19.99
C GLN A 163 1.07 -0.41 -21.51
N THR A 164 0.50 -1.52 -21.97
CA THR A 164 0.13 -1.72 -23.37
C THR A 164 -1.37 -1.49 -23.54
N PHE A 165 -1.75 -0.41 -24.21
CA PHE A 165 -3.14 -0.08 -24.54
C PHE A 165 -3.49 -0.47 -25.99
N GLY A 166 -4.78 -0.48 -26.34
CA GLY A 166 -5.27 -0.58 -27.73
C GLY A 166 -5.09 -1.92 -28.46
N ASN A 167 -4.37 -2.89 -27.90
CA ASN A 167 -4.19 -4.21 -28.50
C ASN A 167 -5.37 -5.15 -28.21
N TYR A 168 -5.70 -6.07 -29.11
CA TYR A 168 -6.63 -7.15 -28.78
C TYR A 168 -5.93 -8.17 -27.87
N ARG A 169 -6.55 -8.49 -26.73
CA ARG A 169 -6.07 -9.47 -25.75
C ARG A 169 -7.25 -10.30 -25.26
N THR A 170 -6.99 -11.53 -24.81
CA THR A 170 -7.96 -12.43 -24.16
C THR A 170 -7.50 -12.78 -22.75
N LEU A 171 -8.39 -13.34 -21.93
CA LEU A 171 -8.02 -13.84 -20.59
C LEU A 171 -6.85 -14.86 -20.63
N ASN A 172 -6.75 -15.68 -21.69
CA ASN A 172 -5.61 -16.60 -21.86
C ASN A 172 -4.29 -15.85 -22.16
N ASP A 173 -4.35 -14.69 -22.83
CA ASP A 173 -3.17 -13.86 -23.10
C ASP A 173 -2.67 -13.14 -21.83
N ASP A 174 -3.49 -13.09 -20.79
CA ASP A 174 -3.18 -12.58 -19.45
C ASP A 174 -3.00 -13.70 -18.40
N ASP A 175 -2.74 -14.92 -18.85
CA ASP A 175 -2.42 -16.08 -18.00
C ASP A 175 -3.53 -16.40 -16.97
N TRP A 176 -4.79 -16.19 -17.35
CA TRP A 176 -5.96 -16.66 -16.62
C TRP A 176 -6.38 -18.05 -17.08
N GLN A 177 -6.75 -18.90 -16.12
CA GLN A 177 -7.17 -20.28 -16.36
C GLN A 177 -8.63 -20.46 -15.94
N TYR A 178 -9.47 -20.95 -16.85
CA TYR A 178 -10.85 -21.30 -16.53
C TYR A 178 -10.92 -22.54 -15.62
N GLN A 179 -11.59 -22.41 -14.48
CA GLN A 179 -11.73 -23.46 -13.45
C GLN A 179 -13.14 -24.09 -13.43
N GLY A 180 -14.04 -23.69 -14.34
CA GLY A 180 -15.41 -24.20 -14.42
C GLY A 180 -16.46 -23.22 -13.89
N LEU A 181 -17.69 -23.73 -13.73
CA LEU A 181 -18.80 -22.98 -13.13
C LEU A 181 -18.87 -23.24 -11.62
N VAL A 182 -18.99 -22.17 -10.85
CA VAL A 182 -19.13 -22.20 -9.38
C VAL A 182 -20.42 -21.48 -8.96
N SER A 183 -21.01 -21.89 -7.84
CA SER A 183 -22.18 -21.18 -7.29
C SER A 183 -21.72 -20.07 -6.35
N VAL A 184 -22.03 -18.82 -6.71
CA VAL A 184 -21.74 -17.61 -5.93
C VAL A 184 -23.07 -16.95 -5.60
N GLN A 185 -23.39 -16.84 -4.31
CA GLN A 185 -24.66 -16.27 -3.81
C GLN A 185 -25.93 -16.92 -4.41
N GLY A 186 -25.82 -18.16 -4.91
CA GLY A 186 -26.91 -18.89 -5.56
C GLY A 186 -26.92 -18.84 -7.09
N GLU A 187 -26.07 -18.02 -7.72
CA GLU A 187 -25.93 -17.95 -9.17
C GLU A 187 -24.71 -18.73 -9.67
N MET A 188 -24.86 -19.41 -10.82
CA MET A 188 -23.74 -20.11 -11.46
C MET A 188 -22.90 -19.12 -12.28
N GLN A 189 -21.67 -18.89 -11.82
CA GLN A 189 -20.71 -17.96 -12.40
C GLN A 189 -19.48 -18.72 -12.93
N ALA A 190 -18.87 -18.24 -14.01
CA ALA A 190 -17.65 -18.79 -14.56
C ALA A 190 -16.43 -18.28 -13.78
N LEU A 191 -15.72 -19.19 -13.14
CA LEU A 191 -14.51 -18.87 -12.38
C LEU A 191 -13.28 -18.95 -13.29
N TRP A 192 -12.54 -17.85 -13.36
CA TRP A 192 -11.20 -17.82 -13.94
C TRP A 192 -10.20 -17.47 -12.86
N VAL A 193 -9.06 -18.15 -12.82
CA VAL A 193 -8.03 -17.96 -11.81
C VAL A 193 -6.70 -17.70 -12.49
N SER A 194 -5.99 -16.67 -12.06
CA SER A 194 -4.58 -16.50 -12.39
C SER A 194 -3.74 -16.74 -11.14
N THR A 195 -2.98 -17.81 -11.18
CA THR A 195 -1.88 -18.10 -10.23
C THR A 195 -0.58 -17.78 -10.94
N GLY A 196 0.09 -16.71 -10.51
CA GLY A 196 1.39 -16.31 -11.03
C GLY A 196 2.25 -15.81 -9.87
N GLY A 197 3.47 -16.33 -9.77
CA GLY A 197 4.44 -15.74 -8.86
C GLY A 197 4.70 -14.30 -9.30
N LEU A 198 4.62 -13.35 -8.36
CA LEU A 198 4.89 -11.95 -8.65
C LEU A 198 6.29 -11.83 -9.28
N PRO A 199 6.45 -10.95 -10.29
CA PRO A 199 7.57 -11.04 -11.22
C PRO A 199 8.91 -10.87 -10.50
N ALA A 200 9.89 -11.65 -10.90
CA ALA A 200 11.26 -11.44 -10.46
C ALA A 200 11.86 -10.21 -11.18
N SER A 201 12.81 -9.52 -10.55
CA SER A 201 13.61 -8.51 -11.25
C SER A 201 14.34 -9.11 -12.46
N ALA A 202 14.68 -8.27 -13.44
CA ALA A 202 15.38 -8.69 -14.66
C ALA A 202 16.75 -9.36 -14.42
N ASP A 203 17.34 -9.18 -13.23
CA ASP A 203 18.58 -9.83 -12.79
C ASP A 203 18.35 -11.06 -11.86
N GLY A 204 17.10 -11.42 -11.60
CA GLY A 204 16.70 -12.56 -10.77
C GLY A 204 17.00 -12.43 -9.27
N LYS A 205 17.39 -11.24 -8.78
CA LYS A 205 17.78 -11.04 -7.37
C LYS A 205 16.65 -10.53 -6.47
N GLN A 206 15.57 -10.00 -7.03
CA GLN A 206 14.41 -9.54 -6.27
C GLN A 206 13.23 -10.44 -6.60
N GLU A 207 12.82 -11.25 -5.63
CA GLU A 207 11.64 -12.11 -5.74
C GLU A 207 10.45 -11.41 -5.06
N PHE A 208 9.54 -10.85 -5.84
CA PHE A 208 8.35 -10.19 -5.30
C PHE A 208 7.30 -11.18 -4.78
N ASP A 209 7.41 -12.48 -5.10
CA ASP A 209 6.47 -13.53 -4.68
C ASP A 209 6.33 -13.66 -3.15
N ILE A 210 7.38 -13.24 -2.42
CA ILE A 210 7.39 -13.03 -0.98
C ILE A 210 6.19 -12.22 -0.47
N LEU A 211 5.71 -11.22 -1.21
CA LEU A 211 4.64 -10.33 -0.76
C LEU A 211 3.33 -11.09 -0.53
N GLY A 212 2.98 -12.01 -1.44
CA GLY A 212 1.79 -12.83 -1.28
C GLY A 212 2.02 -14.17 -0.57
N ALA A 213 3.25 -14.68 -0.55
CA ALA A 213 3.64 -15.74 0.40
C ALA A 213 3.49 -15.30 1.87
N SER A 214 3.68 -14.00 2.12
CA SER A 214 3.57 -13.35 3.44
C SER A 214 2.20 -12.69 3.69
N GLU A 215 1.21 -12.93 2.81
CA GLU A 215 -0.14 -12.34 2.87
C GLU A 215 -0.19 -10.79 2.87
N VAL A 216 0.88 -10.11 2.47
CA VAL A 216 0.99 -8.63 2.39
C VAL A 216 0.32 -8.08 1.13
N ALA A 217 0.27 -8.86 0.06
CA ALA A 217 -0.44 -8.55 -1.17
C ALA A 217 -1.02 -9.83 -1.80
N PRO A 218 -1.94 -9.73 -2.78
CA PRO A 218 -2.38 -10.89 -3.54
C PRO A 218 -1.22 -11.57 -4.30
N ASN A 219 -1.09 -12.90 -4.21
CA ASN A 219 -0.30 -13.73 -5.14
C ASN A 219 -1.20 -14.48 -6.15
N LYS A 220 -2.51 -14.38 -5.98
CA LYS A 220 -3.49 -15.08 -6.81
C LYS A 220 -4.71 -14.20 -6.98
N TRP A 221 -5.26 -14.23 -8.18
CA TRP A 221 -6.46 -13.47 -8.51
C TRP A 221 -7.54 -14.40 -9.05
N LYS A 222 -8.80 -14.07 -8.75
CA LYS A 222 -10.00 -14.78 -9.22
C LYS A 222 -10.90 -13.78 -9.94
N LEU A 223 -11.38 -14.12 -11.13
CA LEU A 223 -12.45 -13.41 -11.84
C LEU A 223 -13.70 -14.27 -11.83
N TYR A 224 -14.82 -13.62 -11.58
CA TYR A 224 -16.14 -14.22 -11.62
C TYR A 224 -16.93 -13.57 -12.74
N LEU A 225 -17.15 -14.33 -13.80
CA LEU A 225 -17.94 -13.90 -14.96
C LEU A 225 -19.32 -14.56 -14.95
N ASP A 226 -20.23 -14.06 -15.77
CA ASP A 226 -21.45 -14.79 -16.10
C ASP A 226 -21.14 -16.19 -16.70
N LYS A 227 -22.15 -17.06 -16.72
CA LYS A 227 -22.05 -18.43 -17.29
C LYS A 227 -21.67 -18.46 -18.79
N THR A 228 -21.64 -17.31 -19.46
CA THR A 228 -21.32 -17.14 -20.88
C THR A 228 -19.93 -16.55 -21.12
N ASN A 229 -19.16 -16.26 -20.06
CA ASN A 229 -17.86 -15.56 -20.05
C ASN A 229 -17.89 -14.12 -20.63
N THR A 230 -19.06 -13.50 -20.69
CA THR A 230 -19.28 -12.22 -21.39
C THR A 230 -19.35 -11.00 -20.47
N THR A 231 -19.77 -11.18 -19.21
CA THR A 231 -19.93 -10.10 -18.23
C THR A 231 -19.05 -10.40 -17.02
N LEU A 232 -18.21 -9.45 -16.61
CA LEU A 232 -17.42 -9.55 -15.37
C LEU A 232 -18.24 -9.00 -14.20
N TYR A 233 -18.42 -9.81 -13.14
CA TYR A 233 -19.12 -9.41 -11.93
C TYR A 233 -18.18 -9.04 -10.79
N ASN A 234 -17.23 -9.92 -10.47
CA ASN A 234 -16.36 -9.74 -9.31
C ASN A 234 -14.91 -10.12 -9.61
N ILE A 235 -13.99 -9.51 -8.87
CA ILE A 235 -12.56 -9.79 -8.86
C ILE A 235 -12.14 -9.95 -7.40
N GLU A 236 -11.43 -11.03 -7.08
CA GLU A 236 -10.84 -11.22 -5.76
C GLU A 236 -9.32 -11.30 -5.88
N GLY A 237 -8.63 -10.49 -5.08
CA GLY A 237 -7.20 -10.62 -4.81
C GLY A 237 -7.01 -11.40 -3.51
N VAL A 238 -6.38 -12.57 -3.59
CA VAL A 238 -6.15 -13.46 -2.43
C VAL A 238 -4.66 -13.72 -2.22
N GLY A 239 -4.28 -13.91 -0.95
CA GLY A 239 -2.91 -14.21 -0.52
C GLY A 239 -2.81 -15.49 0.31
N GLY A 240 -1.59 -15.94 0.56
CA GLY A 240 -1.32 -17.12 1.39
C GLY A 240 -1.67 -18.45 0.71
N ALA A 241 -1.67 -19.53 1.49
CA ALA A 241 -2.02 -20.88 1.01
C ALA A 241 -3.52 -21.17 1.09
N ASP A 242 -4.23 -20.50 2.00
CA ASP A 242 -5.66 -20.72 2.30
C ASP A 242 -6.60 -19.80 1.49
N ASP A 243 -6.08 -19.11 0.45
CA ASP A 243 -6.80 -18.09 -0.33
C ASP A 243 -7.41 -16.97 0.53
N THR A 244 -6.66 -16.44 1.51
CA THR A 244 -7.10 -15.30 2.36
C THR A 244 -7.46 -14.11 1.47
N MET A 245 -8.73 -13.68 1.49
CA MET A 245 -9.20 -12.57 0.67
C MET A 245 -8.70 -11.23 1.23
N ILE A 246 -7.83 -10.57 0.45
CA ILE A 246 -7.21 -9.28 0.80
C ILE A 246 -7.95 -8.12 0.09
N GLN A 247 -8.50 -8.38 -1.09
CA GLN A 247 -9.27 -7.41 -1.87
C GLN A 247 -10.45 -8.09 -2.56
N HIS A 248 -11.62 -7.45 -2.52
CA HIS A 248 -12.76 -7.78 -3.36
C HIS A 248 -13.17 -6.55 -4.16
N THR A 249 -13.37 -6.70 -5.46
CA THR A 249 -13.83 -5.64 -6.36
C THR A 249 -15.08 -6.13 -7.08
N SER A 250 -16.22 -5.49 -6.86
CA SER A 250 -17.44 -5.73 -7.62
C SER A 250 -17.60 -4.71 -8.75
N ILE A 251 -18.09 -5.16 -9.90
CA ILE A 251 -18.29 -4.35 -11.10
C ILE A 251 -19.76 -3.96 -11.20
N SER A 252 -20.05 -2.65 -11.12
CA SER A 252 -21.40 -2.12 -11.25
C SER A 252 -21.75 -1.73 -12.68
N TYR A 253 -20.74 -1.49 -13.52
CA TYR A 253 -20.92 -1.19 -14.94
C TYR A 253 -19.72 -1.65 -15.76
N TRP A 254 -19.99 -2.19 -16.95
CA TRP A 254 -18.99 -2.52 -17.97
C TRP A 254 -19.59 -2.23 -19.34
N ALA A 255 -18.93 -1.40 -20.16
CA ALA A 255 -19.30 -1.23 -21.57
C ALA A 255 -18.10 -0.95 -22.45
N ASN A 256 -18.12 -1.50 -23.66
CA ASN A 256 -17.11 -1.25 -24.67
C ASN A 256 -17.23 0.19 -25.20
N LEU A 257 -16.10 0.89 -25.26
CA LEU A 257 -15.98 2.19 -25.92
C LEU A 257 -15.68 1.99 -27.42
N THR A 258 -15.70 3.05 -28.21
CA THR A 258 -15.31 2.96 -29.63
C THR A 258 -13.82 2.58 -29.73
N VAL A 259 -13.46 1.82 -30.76
CA VAL A 259 -12.10 1.27 -30.94
C VAL A 259 -11.06 2.37 -31.18
N ASP A 260 -11.50 3.52 -31.69
CA ASP A 260 -10.70 4.71 -31.98
C ASP A 260 -10.62 5.72 -30.82
N MET A 261 -11.36 5.52 -29.72
CA MET A 261 -11.34 6.39 -28.53
C MET A 261 -9.89 6.65 -28.04
N THR A 262 -9.53 7.92 -27.93
CA THR A 262 -8.28 8.43 -27.35
C THR A 262 -8.41 8.73 -25.86
N LEU A 263 -7.27 8.83 -25.18
CA LEU A 263 -7.19 9.34 -23.81
C LEU A 263 -7.67 10.80 -23.71
N GLU A 264 -7.47 11.62 -24.74
CA GLU A 264 -7.95 13.01 -24.78
C GLU A 264 -9.49 13.08 -24.79
N GLU A 265 -10.14 12.26 -25.63
CA GLU A 265 -11.60 12.12 -25.65
C GLU A 265 -12.12 11.56 -24.32
N ALA A 266 -11.43 10.59 -23.72
CA ALA A 266 -11.80 10.03 -22.42
C ALA A 266 -11.69 11.06 -21.29
N MET A 267 -10.67 11.93 -21.31
CA MET A 267 -10.53 13.06 -20.39
C MET A 267 -11.64 14.10 -20.59
N ALA A 268 -12.04 14.40 -21.83
CA ALA A 268 -13.12 15.33 -22.11
C ALA A 268 -14.48 14.80 -21.63
N ASP A 269 -14.79 13.51 -21.86
CA ASP A 269 -15.98 12.87 -21.33
C ASP A 269 -15.99 12.82 -19.79
N LEU A 270 -14.85 12.53 -19.17
CA LEU A 270 -14.68 12.56 -17.71
C LEU A 270 -14.97 13.96 -17.15
N TYR A 271 -14.34 15.02 -17.68
CA TYR A 271 -14.58 16.38 -17.22
C TYR A 271 -16.05 16.80 -17.37
N LYS A 272 -16.72 16.38 -18.45
CA LYS A 272 -18.16 16.59 -18.63
C LYS A 272 -19.01 15.81 -17.61
N VAL A 273 -18.66 14.55 -17.33
CA VAL A 273 -19.39 13.64 -16.42
C VAL A 273 -19.25 14.08 -14.96
N TYR A 274 -18.09 14.59 -14.56
CA TYR A 274 -17.81 15.06 -13.19
C TYR A 274 -17.99 16.57 -12.99
N ASP A 275 -18.52 17.26 -14.00
CA ASP A 275 -18.66 18.72 -14.05
C ASP A 275 -17.39 19.49 -13.64
N VAL A 276 -16.27 19.17 -14.29
CA VAL A 276 -15.03 19.94 -14.18
C VAL A 276 -15.14 21.16 -15.09
N GLN A 277 -15.14 22.34 -14.48
CA GLN A 277 -15.33 23.63 -15.14
C GLN A 277 -13.99 24.30 -15.47
N GLU A 278 -12.94 24.00 -14.69
CA GLU A 278 -11.59 24.55 -14.88
C GLU A 278 -10.51 23.47 -14.68
N HIS A 279 -9.39 23.62 -15.39
CA HIS A 279 -8.19 22.79 -15.23
C HIS A 279 -6.97 23.67 -14.96
N ILE A 280 -6.34 23.42 -13.81
CA ILE A 280 -5.18 24.14 -13.29
C ILE A 280 -3.96 23.20 -13.38
N PRO A 281 -2.92 23.53 -14.18
CA PRO A 281 -1.80 22.62 -14.47
C PRO A 281 -0.74 22.57 -13.36
N GLN A 282 -1.14 22.87 -12.12
CA GLN A 282 -0.29 22.98 -10.93
C GLN A 282 -1.13 22.62 -9.68
N PRO A 283 -0.49 22.34 -8.53
CA PRO A 283 -1.20 22.05 -7.29
C PRO A 283 -2.13 23.19 -6.87
N GLY A 284 -3.23 22.85 -6.18
CA GLY A 284 -4.11 23.83 -5.57
C GLY A 284 -3.42 24.55 -4.41
N ASP A 285 -3.85 25.78 -4.15
CA ASP A 285 -3.43 26.56 -2.98
C ASP A 285 -3.92 25.87 -1.69
N PRO A 286 -3.03 25.46 -0.76
CA PRO A 286 -3.42 24.81 0.50
C PRO A 286 -4.41 25.61 1.36
N ASP A 287 -4.44 26.95 1.22
CA ASP A 287 -5.38 27.81 1.95
C ASP A 287 -6.81 27.78 1.35
N ALA A 288 -7.01 27.22 0.15
CA ALA A 288 -8.28 27.22 -0.57
C ALA A 288 -8.72 25.83 -1.08
N VAL A 289 -7.80 24.87 -1.13
CA VAL A 289 -7.98 23.53 -1.67
C VAL A 289 -7.32 22.54 -0.71
N PRO A 290 -7.95 21.39 -0.38
CA PRO A 290 -7.31 20.39 0.47
C PRO A 290 -5.93 20.02 -0.06
N TYR A 291 -4.90 20.21 0.75
CA TYR A 291 -3.54 19.85 0.34
C TYR A 291 -3.42 18.34 0.16
N VAL A 292 -2.74 17.91 -0.91
CA VAL A 292 -2.45 16.50 -1.16
C VAL A 292 -0.96 16.33 -1.41
N HIS A 293 -0.27 15.78 -0.40
CA HIS A 293 1.15 15.50 -0.50
C HIS A 293 1.45 14.51 -1.66
N PRO A 294 2.37 14.82 -2.61
CA PRO A 294 2.62 14.00 -3.80
C PRO A 294 2.97 12.53 -3.55
N LEU A 295 3.66 12.23 -2.44
CA LEU A 295 3.96 10.84 -2.05
C LEU A 295 2.72 10.06 -1.56
N LEU A 296 1.71 10.74 -1.02
CA LEU A 296 0.48 10.12 -0.51
C LEU A 296 -0.69 10.13 -1.50
N ALA A 297 -0.56 10.83 -2.62
CA ALA A 297 -1.65 11.06 -3.57
C ALA A 297 -2.31 9.77 -4.10
N ASP A 298 -1.56 8.66 -4.15
CA ASP A 298 -2.05 7.34 -4.59
C ASP A 298 -2.67 6.50 -3.45
N THR A 299 -2.52 6.96 -2.21
CA THR A 299 -2.70 6.14 -1.00
C THR A 299 -3.99 6.52 -0.27
N HIS A 300 -4.46 5.59 0.57
CA HIS A 300 -5.55 5.84 1.51
C HIS A 300 -5.16 6.78 2.66
N VAL A 301 -3.87 7.04 2.84
CA VAL A 301 -3.32 7.90 3.89
C VAL A 301 -3.38 9.38 3.45
N ILE A 302 -3.63 10.27 4.40
CA ILE A 302 -3.63 11.72 4.21
C ILE A 302 -2.81 12.41 5.31
N THR A 303 -2.18 13.53 4.99
CA THR A 303 -1.40 14.32 5.96
C THR A 303 -2.31 15.01 6.95
N GLU A 304 -1.74 15.58 8.02
CA GLU A 304 -2.50 16.41 8.95
C GLU A 304 -2.96 17.71 8.31
N GLU A 305 -2.20 18.31 7.37
CA GLU A 305 -2.66 19.52 6.67
C GLU A 305 -3.97 19.24 5.89
N THR A 306 -4.08 18.08 5.22
CA THR A 306 -5.33 17.65 4.56
C THR A 306 -6.49 17.55 5.56
N ARG A 307 -6.25 17.08 6.79
CA ARG A 307 -7.28 16.91 7.84
C ARG A 307 -7.71 18.24 8.42
N GLU A 308 -6.77 19.14 8.67
CA GLU A 308 -7.06 20.49 9.19
C GLU A 308 -7.87 21.31 8.21
N PHE A 309 -7.62 21.18 6.90
CA PHE A 309 -8.47 21.79 5.88
C PHE A 309 -9.94 21.39 6.07
N PHE A 310 -10.24 20.09 6.17
CA PHE A 310 -11.62 19.61 6.36
C PHE A 310 -12.25 20.03 7.70
N GLN A 311 -11.44 20.23 8.75
CA GLN A 311 -11.93 20.74 10.03
C GLN A 311 -12.28 22.23 9.97
N SER A 312 -11.58 23.02 9.16
CA SER A 312 -11.66 24.48 9.13
C SER A 312 -12.55 25.05 8.02
N HIS A 313 -12.81 24.30 6.96
CA HIS A 313 -13.55 24.75 5.78
C HIS A 313 -14.92 24.09 5.66
N GLU A 314 -15.86 24.77 5.00
CA GLU A 314 -17.16 24.18 4.68
C GLU A 314 -17.01 23.03 3.66
N PRO A 315 -17.83 21.96 3.78
CA PRO A 315 -17.85 20.89 2.78
C PRO A 315 -18.14 21.40 1.37
N ALA A 316 -17.20 21.19 0.44
CA ALA A 316 -17.40 21.54 -0.96
C ALA A 316 -18.50 20.69 -1.60
N ASP A 317 -19.18 21.24 -2.62
CA ASP A 317 -19.97 20.38 -3.48
C ASP A 317 -19.03 19.50 -4.33
N CYS A 318 -19.37 18.23 -4.34
CA CYS A 318 -18.74 17.18 -5.11
C CYS A 318 -19.79 16.33 -5.81
N LYS A 319 -21.06 16.78 -5.83
CA LYS A 319 -22.07 16.20 -6.70
C LYS A 319 -21.62 16.44 -8.14
N PRO A 320 -21.33 15.40 -8.92
CA PRO A 320 -21.27 15.57 -10.36
C PRO A 320 -22.63 16.11 -10.83
N LYS A 321 -22.66 16.95 -11.88
CA LYS A 321 -23.94 17.43 -12.42
C LYS A 321 -24.85 16.23 -12.69
N SER A 322 -26.08 16.30 -12.19
CA SER A 322 -27.11 15.31 -12.45
C SER A 322 -27.49 15.37 -13.93
N GLY A 323 -26.68 14.73 -14.76
CA GLY A 323 -26.84 14.68 -16.20
C GLY A 323 -28.03 13.81 -16.56
N GLU A 324 -29.16 14.44 -16.85
CA GLU A 324 -30.25 13.83 -17.62
C GLU A 324 -29.69 13.33 -18.96
N GLY A 325 -29.28 12.05 -19.02
CA GLY A 325 -28.81 11.39 -20.25
C GLY A 325 -27.55 10.53 -20.15
N GLY A 326 -26.76 10.61 -19.07
CA GLY A 326 -25.55 9.78 -18.89
C GLY A 326 -25.85 8.43 -18.24
N SER A 327 -25.61 7.32 -18.96
CA SER A 327 -25.66 5.95 -18.41
C SER A 327 -24.27 5.29 -18.54
N PRO A 328 -23.63 4.87 -17.43
CA PRO A 328 -24.11 4.92 -16.04
C PRO A 328 -24.01 6.34 -15.48
N PRO A 329 -24.72 6.63 -14.37
CA PRO A 329 -24.42 7.82 -13.59
C PRO A 329 -22.97 7.79 -13.08
N PRO A 330 -22.30 8.95 -12.92
CA PRO A 330 -21.00 9.03 -12.26
C PRO A 330 -21.02 8.45 -10.84
N ILE A 331 -19.86 7.98 -10.37
CA ILE A 331 -19.70 7.49 -8.99
C ILE A 331 -19.85 8.64 -7.98
N ASP A 332 -20.50 8.38 -6.85
CA ASP A 332 -20.57 9.35 -5.75
C ASP A 332 -19.19 9.63 -5.15
N CYS A 333 -18.97 10.88 -4.75
CA CYS A 333 -17.91 11.23 -3.81
C CYS A 333 -18.30 10.79 -2.39
N TYR A 334 -17.30 10.44 -1.58
CA TYR A 334 -17.53 10.25 -0.15
C TYR A 334 -17.87 11.58 0.53
N ARG A 335 -18.89 11.57 1.37
CA ARG A 335 -19.30 12.71 2.20
C ARG A 335 -19.46 12.26 3.64
N ILE A 336 -19.07 13.11 4.57
CA ILE A 336 -19.22 12.85 5.99
C ILE A 336 -20.63 13.28 6.42
N THR A 337 -21.42 12.34 6.94
CA THR A 337 -22.76 12.60 7.46
C THR A 337 -22.67 13.10 8.91
N PRO A 338 -23.38 14.20 9.29
CA PRO A 338 -23.42 14.66 10.68
C PRO A 338 -23.81 13.54 11.66
N GLY A 339 -23.00 13.35 12.71
CA GLY A 339 -23.22 12.33 13.74
C GLY A 339 -22.47 11.00 13.58
N SER A 340 -21.66 10.82 12.52
CA SER A 340 -20.71 9.70 12.41
C SER A 340 -19.33 10.07 13.00
N SER A 341 -18.27 9.47 12.45
CA SER A 341 -16.87 9.96 12.45
C SER A 341 -16.70 11.46 12.07
N TYR A 342 -17.77 12.16 11.68
CA TYR A 342 -17.92 13.62 11.64
C TYR A 342 -17.22 14.39 12.76
N ASN A 343 -17.31 13.95 14.02
CA ASN A 343 -16.67 14.66 15.13
C ASN A 343 -15.13 14.68 15.03
N PHE A 344 -14.51 13.77 14.29
CA PHE A 344 -13.05 13.79 14.05
C PHE A 344 -12.65 14.81 12.97
N PHE A 345 -13.58 15.15 12.07
CA PHE A 345 -13.35 16.02 10.91
C PHE A 345 -14.04 17.38 11.01
N HIS A 346 -14.66 17.72 12.14
CA HIS A 346 -15.38 18.98 12.30
C HIS A 346 -14.85 19.80 13.48
N TYR A 347 -14.71 21.11 13.26
CA TYR A 347 -14.36 22.08 14.29
C TYR A 347 -15.27 21.97 15.53
N GLY A 348 -14.66 21.91 16.72
CA GLY A 348 -15.37 22.01 18.01
C GLY A 348 -15.69 20.69 18.73
N ALA A 349 -15.26 19.53 18.22
CA ALA A 349 -15.41 18.28 18.97
C ALA A 349 -14.60 18.27 20.28
N THR A 350 -15.16 17.63 21.31
CA THR A 350 -14.55 17.55 22.66
C THR A 350 -14.11 16.11 22.97
N PRO A 351 -12.87 15.88 23.45
CA PRO A 351 -11.81 16.87 23.62
C PRO A 351 -11.27 17.37 22.26
N PRO A 352 -10.88 18.65 22.16
CA PRO A 352 -10.19 19.13 20.97
C PRO A 352 -8.84 18.41 20.87
N GLY A 353 -8.73 17.47 19.91
CA GLY A 353 -7.61 16.53 19.84
C GLY A 353 -6.26 17.11 19.42
N ARG A 354 -6.18 18.42 19.11
CA ARG A 354 -4.96 19.08 18.64
C ARG A 354 -4.39 20.00 19.70
N CYS A 355 -3.21 19.65 20.20
CA CYS A 355 -2.33 20.56 20.93
C CYS A 355 -1.12 20.87 20.03
N LEU A 356 -1.05 22.08 19.46
CA LEU A 356 0.17 22.55 18.81
C LEU A 356 1.35 22.42 19.78
N HIS A 357 2.27 21.50 19.50
CA HIS A 357 3.44 21.25 20.33
C HIS A 357 4.41 22.44 20.21
N LYS A 358 4.25 23.44 21.10
CA LYS A 358 5.19 24.56 21.27
C LYS A 358 6.38 24.14 22.11
N LEU A 359 7.50 23.82 21.49
CA LEU A 359 8.71 23.32 22.16
C LEU A 359 9.99 23.76 21.45
N ASN A 360 10.88 24.45 22.17
CA ASN A 360 12.26 24.72 21.73
C ASN A 360 13.05 23.44 21.34
N LYS A 361 12.59 22.27 21.81
CA LYS A 361 13.13 20.93 21.51
C LYS A 361 11.98 19.93 21.41
N PHE A 362 11.75 19.37 20.23
CA PHE A 362 10.74 18.36 19.98
C PHE A 362 11.33 16.96 20.08
N GLN A 363 10.64 16.05 20.78
CA GLN A 363 10.90 14.62 20.75
C GLN A 363 9.58 13.86 20.82
N TYR A 364 9.38 12.90 19.92
CA TYR A 364 8.23 11.99 19.93
C TYR A 364 8.70 10.53 19.85
N PRO A 365 8.38 9.69 20.85
CA PRO A 365 7.80 10.04 22.15
C PRO A 365 8.69 10.99 22.97
N ILE A 366 8.10 11.71 23.94
CA ILE A 366 8.86 12.66 24.76
C ILE A 366 10.00 11.95 25.52
N GLY A 367 11.23 12.42 25.35
CA GLY A 367 12.42 11.83 25.98
C GLY A 367 12.96 10.57 25.29
N CYS A 368 12.52 10.28 24.06
CA CYS A 368 12.93 9.11 23.29
C CYS A 368 14.44 9.08 22.98
N LYS A 369 15.10 10.23 22.73
CA LYS A 369 16.55 10.29 22.52
C LYS A 369 17.34 9.83 23.76
N THR A 370 16.80 10.04 24.96
CA THR A 370 17.47 9.71 26.24
C THR A 370 17.15 8.30 26.75
N ASN A 371 16.06 7.69 26.27
CA ASN A 371 15.60 6.34 26.65
C ASN A 371 15.49 5.42 25.43
N SER A 372 16.44 5.53 24.49
CA SER A 372 16.48 4.78 23.21
C SER A 372 16.19 3.29 23.37
N ASP A 373 16.70 2.69 24.45
CA ASP A 373 16.68 1.26 24.72
C ASP A 373 15.29 0.75 25.16
N LYS A 374 14.31 1.66 25.37
CA LYS A 374 12.97 1.38 25.90
C LYS A 374 11.83 1.77 24.95
N LEU A 375 12.11 2.04 23.68
CA LEU A 375 11.11 2.44 22.68
C LEU A 375 10.30 1.24 22.18
N GLN A 376 9.34 0.79 23.00
CA GLN A 376 8.54 -0.38 22.63
C GLN A 376 7.37 -0.01 21.70
N GLU A 377 6.60 1.02 22.01
CA GLU A 377 5.39 1.38 21.26
C GLU A 377 5.19 2.92 21.26
N PRO A 378 5.45 3.64 20.15
CA PRO A 378 6.10 3.21 18.92
C PRO A 378 7.61 2.94 19.10
N ASN A 379 8.18 2.12 18.22
CA ASN A 379 9.62 1.83 18.14
C ASN A 379 10.44 2.92 17.43
N VAL A 380 9.90 4.13 17.32
CA VAL A 380 10.49 5.25 16.58
C VAL A 380 10.63 6.45 17.52
N CYS A 381 11.73 7.18 17.33
CA CYS A 381 12.02 8.45 17.97
C CYS A 381 12.23 9.51 16.88
N LEU A 382 11.28 10.43 16.77
CA LEU A 382 11.39 11.64 15.95
C LEU A 382 11.88 12.78 16.82
N SER A 383 12.74 13.65 16.28
CA SER A 383 13.34 14.73 17.06
C SER A 383 13.69 15.94 16.21
N ILE A 384 13.53 17.12 16.82
CA ILE A 384 14.11 18.38 16.36
C ILE A 384 14.71 19.06 17.59
N ASP A 385 16.03 19.23 17.60
CA ASP A 385 16.74 20.00 18.62
C ASP A 385 17.28 21.29 17.97
N ALA A 386 16.84 22.45 18.46
CA ALA A 386 17.43 23.74 18.11
C ALA A 386 18.41 24.19 19.21
N ASP A 387 19.62 24.60 18.84
CA ASP A 387 20.61 25.19 19.74
C ASP A 387 21.12 26.54 19.21
N ALA A 388 20.95 27.58 20.02
CA ALA A 388 21.22 28.97 19.62
C ALA A 388 22.52 29.46 20.28
N GLY A 389 23.61 29.41 19.53
CA GLY A 389 24.89 30.00 19.89
C GLY A 389 24.94 31.52 19.62
N PRO A 390 26.03 32.20 20.02
CA PRO A 390 26.16 33.65 19.86
C PRO A 390 26.19 34.14 18.40
N LEU A 391 26.63 33.28 17.48
CA LEU A 391 26.83 33.59 16.06
C LEU A 391 26.23 32.52 15.11
N THR A 392 25.51 31.54 15.67
CA THR A 392 24.99 30.39 14.92
C THR A 392 23.70 29.86 15.53
N LEU A 393 22.78 29.41 14.68
CA LEU A 393 21.67 28.56 15.06
C LEU A 393 21.90 27.18 14.45
N GLU A 394 22.01 26.16 15.29
CA GLU A 394 22.13 24.76 14.88
C GLU A 394 20.77 24.06 15.02
N LEU A 395 20.39 23.30 14.00
CA LEU A 395 19.17 22.52 13.92
C LEU A 395 19.53 21.06 13.66
N ASP A 396 19.30 20.19 14.64
CA ASP A 396 19.45 18.73 14.53
C ASP A 396 18.06 18.10 14.35
N ILE A 397 17.77 17.63 13.14
CA ILE A 397 16.54 16.88 12.83
C ILE A 397 16.91 15.41 12.73
N GLY A 398 16.22 14.52 13.46
CA GLY A 398 16.60 13.11 13.48
C GLY A 398 15.43 12.16 13.61
N VAL A 399 15.45 11.09 12.82
CA VAL A 399 14.69 9.86 13.05
C VAL A 399 15.64 8.76 13.54
N PHE A 400 15.22 8.11 14.61
CA PHE A 400 15.82 6.90 15.16
C PHE A 400 14.74 5.83 15.20
N SER A 401 15.07 4.60 14.80
CA SER A 401 14.15 3.46 14.87
C SER A 401 14.83 2.31 15.61
N GLN A 402 14.22 1.84 16.70
CA GLN A 402 14.66 0.67 17.45
C GLN A 402 14.28 -0.61 16.68
N ASP A 403 15.18 -1.59 16.63
CA ASP A 403 14.90 -2.87 15.98
C ASP A 403 13.89 -3.68 16.81
N VAL A 404 12.76 -4.02 16.19
CA VAL A 404 11.65 -4.76 16.82
C VAL A 404 12.02 -6.18 17.26
N THR A 405 13.15 -6.71 16.78
CA THR A 405 13.69 -8.03 17.13
C THR A 405 14.86 -7.95 18.12
N SER A 406 15.51 -6.79 18.26
CA SER A 406 16.67 -6.60 19.12
C SER A 406 16.75 -5.16 19.66
N PRO A 407 16.24 -4.88 20.87
CA PRO A 407 16.23 -3.52 21.44
C PRO A 407 17.59 -2.81 21.52
N SER A 408 18.70 -3.54 21.50
CA SER A 408 20.06 -2.98 21.43
C SER A 408 20.50 -2.51 20.05
N SER A 409 19.76 -2.84 18.99
CA SER A 409 20.02 -2.39 17.61
C SER A 409 19.07 -1.27 17.22
N ASN A 410 19.56 -0.36 16.38
CA ASN A 410 18.79 0.76 15.87
C ASN A 410 19.30 1.19 14.48
N ALA A 411 18.43 1.84 13.72
CA ALA A 411 18.80 2.61 12.54
C ALA A 411 18.59 4.09 12.86
N ALA A 412 19.48 4.96 12.40
CA ALA A 412 19.31 6.41 12.56
C ALA A 412 19.67 7.15 11.28
N LEU A 413 18.80 8.09 10.91
CA LEU A 413 18.99 9.06 9.83
C LEU A 413 18.80 10.46 10.45
N GLY A 414 19.79 11.33 10.30
CA GLY A 414 19.75 12.67 10.87
C GLY A 414 20.31 13.71 9.94
N PHE A 415 19.73 14.91 10.00
CA PHE A 415 20.08 16.06 9.20
C PHE A 415 20.40 17.24 10.13
N ASN A 416 21.65 17.67 10.09
CA ASN A 416 22.16 18.81 10.83
C ASN A 416 22.26 20.03 9.90
N VAL A 417 21.73 21.18 10.33
CA VAL A 417 21.85 22.46 9.59
C VAL A 417 22.38 23.53 10.53
N ILE A 418 23.42 24.24 10.09
CA ILE A 418 23.98 25.39 10.82
C ILE A 418 23.71 26.65 10.01
N LEU A 419 23.06 27.62 10.66
CA LEU A 419 22.75 28.94 10.12
C LEU A 419 23.61 30.00 10.81
N ASP A 420 23.94 31.07 10.09
CA ASP A 420 24.34 32.35 10.70
C ASP A 420 23.19 32.94 11.52
N TRP A 421 23.53 33.54 12.67
CA TRP A 421 22.56 34.07 13.62
C TRP A 421 23.22 35.21 14.43
N PRO A 422 22.51 36.24 14.91
CA PRO A 422 21.08 36.52 14.71
C PRO A 422 20.76 37.47 13.54
N GLU A 423 21.76 38.17 12.98
CA GLU A 423 21.50 39.39 12.18
C GLU A 423 21.00 39.11 10.75
N THR A 424 21.51 38.06 10.10
CA THR A 424 20.97 37.56 8.81
C THR A 424 21.18 36.05 8.74
N PRO A 425 20.12 35.23 8.56
CA PRO A 425 20.30 33.79 8.38
C PRO A 425 20.93 33.50 7.02
N ALA A 426 22.08 32.82 7.05
CA ALA A 426 22.75 32.24 5.90
C ALA A 426 23.19 30.81 6.26
N ILE A 427 23.13 29.88 5.31
CA ILE A 427 23.44 28.47 5.59
C ILE A 427 24.97 28.28 5.59
N LYS A 428 25.55 28.08 6.78
CA LYS A 428 26.97 27.75 6.97
C LYS A 428 27.29 26.33 6.55
N SER A 429 26.47 25.37 6.96
CA SER A 429 26.60 23.97 6.61
C SER A 429 25.27 23.24 6.70
N SER A 430 25.15 22.12 5.99
CA SER A 430 24.01 21.23 6.05
C SER A 430 24.50 19.81 5.78
N THR A 431 24.42 18.90 6.75
CA THR A 431 25.03 17.57 6.72
C THR A 431 24.00 16.49 7.06
N LEU A 432 23.77 15.57 6.13
CA LEU A 432 22.94 14.38 6.31
C LEU A 432 23.84 13.20 6.67
N TYR A 433 23.54 12.53 7.79
CA TYR A 433 24.24 11.34 8.24
C TYR A 433 23.26 10.18 8.40
N GLY A 434 23.75 8.97 8.09
CA GLY A 434 22.99 7.74 8.20
C GLY A 434 23.85 6.66 8.85
N ARG A 435 23.30 5.94 9.84
CA ARG A 435 24.01 4.86 10.51
C ARG A 435 23.12 3.65 10.84
N THR A 436 23.80 2.51 10.88
CA THR A 436 23.32 1.21 11.37
C THR A 436 22.04 0.70 10.69
N CYS A 437 21.48 -0.40 11.19
CA CYS A 437 20.33 -1.08 10.61
C CYS A 437 19.34 -1.49 11.69
N ALA A 438 18.05 -1.50 11.35
CA ALA A 438 16.98 -1.98 12.21
C ALA A 438 15.85 -2.58 11.38
N THR A 439 15.30 -3.68 11.88
CA THR A 439 13.99 -4.19 11.52
C THR A 439 12.96 -3.24 12.10
N ILE A 440 12.39 -2.36 11.26
CA ILE A 440 11.49 -1.29 11.70
C ILE A 440 10.03 -1.75 11.77
N TRP A 441 9.67 -2.77 11.00
CA TRP A 441 8.32 -3.32 10.93
C TRP A 441 8.37 -4.82 10.65
N GLN A 442 7.41 -5.58 11.16
CA GLN A 442 7.23 -6.98 10.82
C GLN A 442 5.78 -7.45 10.99
N VAL A 443 5.38 -8.40 10.16
CA VAL A 443 4.13 -9.18 10.28
C VAL A 443 4.44 -10.66 10.14
N ALA A 444 3.73 -11.52 10.89
CA ALA A 444 3.70 -12.95 10.63
C ALA A 444 2.33 -13.54 11.00
N THR A 445 1.80 -14.40 10.14
CA THR A 445 0.55 -15.16 10.33
C THR A 445 0.63 -16.05 11.59
N PRO A 446 -0.49 -16.58 12.12
CA PRO A 446 -0.46 -17.56 13.22
C PRO A 446 0.39 -18.80 12.92
N GLN A 447 0.58 -19.13 11.64
CA GLN A 447 1.42 -20.20 11.11
C GLN A 447 2.91 -19.83 11.06
N GLY A 448 3.27 -18.58 11.39
CA GLY A 448 4.64 -18.09 11.46
C GLY A 448 5.24 -17.65 10.13
N VAL A 449 4.45 -17.55 9.06
CA VAL A 449 4.89 -17.05 7.74
C VAL A 449 4.61 -15.55 7.64
N GLY A 450 5.55 -14.76 7.13
CA GLY A 450 5.40 -13.30 7.18
C GLY A 450 6.50 -12.49 6.51
N LEU A 451 6.46 -11.18 6.73
CA LEU A 451 7.36 -10.20 6.13
C LEU A 451 8.00 -9.32 7.22
N GLY A 452 9.33 -9.24 7.23
CA GLY A 452 10.09 -8.27 8.02
C GLY A 452 10.70 -7.20 7.13
N LEU A 453 10.66 -5.94 7.57
CA LEU A 453 11.22 -4.79 6.88
C LEU A 453 12.44 -4.26 7.64
N ASN A 454 13.63 -4.48 7.09
CA ASN A 454 14.89 -4.00 7.66
C ASN A 454 15.42 -2.81 6.85
N VAL A 455 15.58 -1.66 7.50
CA VAL A 455 16.21 -0.48 6.90
C VAL A 455 17.62 -0.31 7.44
N CYS A 456 18.55 -0.04 6.54
CA CYS A 456 19.93 0.31 6.83
C CYS A 456 20.22 1.71 6.30
N TYR A 457 20.78 2.56 7.17
CA TYR A 457 21.32 3.85 6.78
C TYR A 457 22.85 3.83 6.84
N LYS A 458 23.50 4.38 5.82
CA LYS A 458 24.96 4.52 5.76
C LYS A 458 25.32 5.91 5.28
N GLU A 459 26.37 6.49 5.84
CA GLU A 459 26.86 7.80 5.44
C GLU A 459 27.33 7.78 3.98
N GLY A 460 26.71 8.59 3.13
CA GLY A 460 27.04 8.70 1.69
C GLY A 460 27.91 9.91 1.36
N GLY A 461 28.02 10.86 2.31
CA GLY A 461 28.85 12.06 2.23
C GLY A 461 28.03 13.34 2.06
N GLY A 462 28.28 14.33 2.93
CA GLY A 462 27.73 15.68 2.82
C GLY A 462 26.20 15.72 2.95
N LYS A 463 25.48 15.76 1.83
CA LYS A 463 24.01 15.88 1.78
C LYS A 463 23.30 14.57 1.41
N VAL A 464 24.03 13.46 1.38
CA VAL A 464 23.52 12.15 0.91
C VAL A 464 23.83 11.07 1.94
N ALA A 465 22.84 10.23 2.22
CA ALA A 465 23.01 8.96 2.93
C ALA A 465 22.52 7.81 2.04
N ALA A 466 23.27 6.72 1.98
CA ALA A 466 22.82 5.51 1.30
C ALA A 466 21.76 4.81 2.16
N VAL A 467 20.69 4.36 1.52
CA VAL A 467 19.56 3.68 2.13
C VAL A 467 19.43 2.32 1.49
N THR A 468 19.59 1.26 2.27
CA THR A 468 19.34 -0.12 1.84
C THR A 468 18.13 -0.63 2.59
N LEU A 469 17.13 -1.10 1.87
CA LEU A 469 15.91 -1.67 2.43
C LEU A 469 15.80 -3.13 2.06
N THR A 470 15.62 -3.99 3.05
CA THR A 470 15.55 -5.44 2.88
C THR A 470 14.21 -5.94 3.39
N TYR A 471 13.45 -6.55 2.50
CA TYR A 471 12.22 -7.26 2.82
C TYR A 471 12.58 -8.74 2.95
N ALA A 472 12.37 -9.32 4.13
CA ALA A 472 12.80 -10.68 4.46
C ALA A 472 11.61 -11.55 4.86
N GLN A 473 11.57 -12.78 4.34
CA GLN A 473 10.50 -13.72 4.67
C GLN A 473 10.73 -14.25 6.09
N LEU A 474 9.72 -14.10 6.93
CA LEU A 474 9.63 -14.71 8.24
C LEU A 474 9.00 -16.09 8.07
N GLY A 475 9.60 -17.11 8.70
CA GLY A 475 9.21 -18.51 8.52
C GLY A 475 9.50 -19.07 7.12
N GLY A 476 9.38 -20.39 6.98
CA GLY A 476 9.53 -21.07 5.69
C GLY A 476 10.93 -20.92 5.04
N ALA A 477 10.95 -20.77 3.72
CA ALA A 477 12.18 -20.49 2.97
C ALA A 477 12.61 -19.04 3.24
N LYS A 478 13.89 -18.82 3.53
CA LYS A 478 14.44 -17.47 3.80
C LYS A 478 14.63 -16.66 2.52
N LYS A 479 13.54 -16.38 1.80
CA LYS A 479 13.53 -15.42 0.71
C LYS A 479 13.79 -14.02 1.25
N MET A 480 14.48 -13.22 0.47
CA MET A 480 14.69 -11.80 0.75
C MET A 480 14.85 -11.06 -0.58
N PHE A 481 14.40 -9.81 -0.63
CA PHE A 481 14.83 -8.89 -1.67
C PHE A 481 15.31 -7.58 -1.06
N THR A 482 16.27 -6.98 -1.73
CA THR A 482 16.94 -5.75 -1.30
C THR A 482 16.74 -4.66 -2.34
N VAL A 483 16.41 -3.47 -1.86
CA VAL A 483 16.25 -2.24 -2.64
C VAL A 483 17.26 -1.23 -2.12
N ASP A 484 18.17 -0.80 -2.98
CA ASP A 484 19.12 0.27 -2.66
C ASP A 484 18.61 1.61 -3.24
N GLY A 485 18.87 2.68 -2.49
CA GLY A 485 18.64 4.05 -2.92
C GLY A 485 19.35 5.02 -1.99
N GLN A 486 18.86 6.27 -1.96
CA GLN A 486 19.53 7.35 -1.24
C GLN A 486 18.51 8.26 -0.56
N ALA A 487 18.87 8.72 0.63
CA ALA A 487 18.27 9.87 1.27
C ALA A 487 19.08 11.11 0.85
N THR A 488 18.39 12.17 0.49
CA THR A 488 18.96 13.47 0.13
C THR A 488 18.49 14.54 1.10
N SER A 489 19.28 15.60 1.25
CA SER A 489 18.89 16.75 2.05
C SER A 489 19.10 18.07 1.34
N GLN A 490 18.19 19.00 1.59
CA GLN A 490 18.24 20.35 1.09
C GLN A 490 18.08 21.34 2.24
N ALA A 491 18.98 22.31 2.28
CA ALA A 491 18.79 23.56 2.99
C ALA A 491 18.95 24.68 1.95
N LYS A 492 18.01 25.62 1.88
CA LYS A 492 18.00 26.71 0.90
C LYS A 492 17.43 28.00 1.50
N MET A 493 18.02 29.14 1.12
CA MET A 493 17.47 30.47 1.37
C MET A 493 16.32 30.80 0.41
N LEU A 494 15.22 31.33 0.93
CA LEU A 494 14.03 31.72 0.17
C LEU A 494 13.80 33.24 0.32
N GLY A 495 14.61 34.01 -0.40
CA GLY A 495 14.82 35.44 -0.14
C GLY A 495 15.71 35.68 1.09
N ASP A 496 15.77 36.93 1.54
CA ASP A 496 16.83 37.39 2.46
C ASP A 496 16.72 36.91 3.91
N ARG A 497 15.59 36.28 4.29
CA ARG A 497 15.26 35.98 5.71
C ARG A 497 14.53 34.65 5.97
N LYS A 498 14.24 33.85 4.95
CA LYS A 498 13.53 32.57 5.10
C LYS A 498 14.46 31.41 4.74
N VAL A 499 14.37 30.32 5.49
CA VAL A 499 15.09 29.08 5.23
C VAL A 499 14.08 27.96 5.02
N THR A 500 14.28 27.18 3.96
CA THR A 500 13.64 25.89 3.75
C THR A 500 14.66 24.79 4.04
N VAL A 501 14.25 23.80 4.82
CA VAL A 501 15.04 22.66 5.28
C VAL A 501 14.21 21.40 5.07
N SER A 502 14.72 20.46 4.28
CA SER A 502 14.11 19.16 4.04
C SER A 502 15.15 18.04 4.02
N ALA A 503 14.75 16.88 4.51
CA ALA A 503 15.43 15.61 4.26
C ALA A 503 14.38 14.63 3.75
N ASP A 504 14.65 14.04 2.59
CA ASP A 504 13.75 13.13 1.92
C ASP A 504 14.50 11.88 1.44
N SER A 505 13.81 10.76 1.48
CA SER A 505 14.29 9.48 0.96
C SER A 505 13.11 8.79 0.31
N ARG A 506 13.30 8.27 -0.89
CA ARG A 506 12.41 7.27 -1.46
C ARG A 506 13.24 6.17 -2.08
N VAL A 507 13.14 4.97 -1.52
CA VAL A 507 13.67 3.76 -2.15
C VAL A 507 12.49 3.02 -2.77
N SER A 508 12.66 2.52 -3.99
CA SER A 508 11.61 1.81 -4.71
C SER A 508 12.19 0.77 -5.66
N ALA A 509 11.55 -0.39 -5.72
CA ALA A 509 11.81 -1.39 -6.74
C ALA A 509 10.48 -1.79 -7.40
N GLY A 510 10.56 -2.16 -8.67
CA GLY A 510 9.43 -2.69 -9.42
C GLY A 510 9.90 -3.73 -10.43
N ALA A 511 9.05 -4.71 -10.69
CA ALA A 511 9.22 -5.71 -11.72
C ALA A 511 7.88 -5.94 -12.42
N GLU A 512 7.94 -6.39 -13.68
CA GLU A 512 6.76 -6.74 -14.45
C GLU A 512 7.01 -7.95 -15.34
N ASP A 513 5.93 -8.65 -15.69
CA ASP A 513 5.91 -9.63 -16.76
C ASP A 513 4.74 -9.38 -17.72
N LYS A 514 4.41 -10.41 -18.50
CA LYS A 514 3.35 -10.41 -19.50
C LYS A 514 1.97 -10.06 -18.92
N SER A 515 1.67 -10.46 -17.68
CA SER A 515 0.32 -10.38 -17.12
C SER A 515 0.23 -9.88 -15.67
N THR A 516 1.36 -9.74 -14.97
CA THR A 516 1.47 -9.21 -13.62
C THR A 516 2.53 -8.12 -13.53
N ASP A 517 2.39 -7.26 -12.52
CA ASP A 517 3.46 -6.38 -12.08
C ASP A 517 3.45 -6.28 -10.55
N ALA A 518 4.59 -5.93 -9.97
CA ALA A 518 4.72 -5.69 -8.56
C ALA A 518 5.71 -4.54 -8.32
N ALA A 519 5.41 -3.69 -7.35
CA ALA A 519 6.32 -2.66 -6.89
C ALA A 519 6.22 -2.50 -5.38
N VAL A 520 7.33 -2.07 -4.78
CA VAL A 520 7.33 -1.57 -3.41
C VAL A 520 8.05 -0.23 -3.36
N SER A 521 7.64 0.62 -2.42
CA SER A 521 8.47 1.73 -2.01
C SER A 521 8.51 1.87 -0.50
N TYR A 522 9.53 2.55 -0.02
CA TYR A 522 9.58 3.09 1.33
C TYR A 522 10.07 4.52 1.24
N ASP A 523 9.38 5.42 1.92
CA ASP A 523 9.79 6.81 2.02
C ASP A 523 9.92 7.28 3.46
N VAL A 524 10.76 8.30 3.60
CA VAL A 524 10.95 9.11 4.79
C VAL A 524 10.95 10.55 4.31
N ASN A 525 10.13 11.39 4.91
CA ASN A 525 10.15 12.84 4.70
C ASN A 525 10.18 13.53 6.06
N ALA A 526 11.07 14.51 6.17
CA ALA A 526 11.03 15.55 7.19
C ALA A 526 11.23 16.88 6.46
N SER A 527 10.24 17.77 6.53
CA SER A 527 10.32 19.08 5.90
C SER A 527 9.70 20.14 6.77
N ASN A 528 10.27 21.35 6.73
CA ASN A 528 9.60 22.49 7.33
C ASN A 528 8.55 23.06 6.37
N MET A 529 7.35 23.34 6.87
CA MET A 529 6.34 24.03 6.08
C MET A 529 6.82 25.44 5.74
N GLU A 530 6.31 25.97 4.62
CA GLU A 530 6.87 27.15 3.99
C GLU A 530 7.03 28.33 4.97
N TYR A 531 8.13 29.09 4.79
CA TYR A 531 8.42 30.35 5.46
C TYR A 531 8.47 30.38 7.01
N LYS A 532 8.26 29.27 7.73
CA LYS A 532 8.47 29.17 9.19
C LYS A 532 9.39 27.99 9.53
N LEU A 533 10.55 28.29 10.14
CA LEU A 533 11.42 27.26 10.74
C LEU A 533 10.75 26.54 11.93
N SER A 534 9.69 27.14 12.47
CA SER A 534 8.88 26.65 13.57
C SER A 534 7.60 25.93 13.10
N LEU A 535 7.61 25.24 11.95
CA LEU A 535 6.55 24.34 11.52
C LEU A 535 7.18 23.18 10.76
N TRP A 536 6.99 21.96 11.23
CA TRP A 536 7.59 20.75 10.65
C TRP A 536 6.55 19.67 10.44
N SER A 537 6.64 19.01 9.28
CA SER A 537 5.85 17.85 8.89
C SER A 537 6.79 16.64 8.78
N PHE A 538 6.37 15.53 9.37
CA PHE A 538 7.11 14.27 9.43
C PHE A 538 6.25 13.14 8.88
N MET A 539 6.78 12.35 7.95
CA MET A 539 6.09 11.18 7.42
C MET A 539 7.05 10.04 7.04
N SER A 540 6.63 8.80 7.28
CA SER A 540 7.23 7.62 6.66
C SER A 540 6.21 6.51 6.45
N GLY A 541 6.40 5.72 5.40
CA GLY A 541 5.56 4.56 5.12
C GLY A 541 6.19 3.61 4.11
N ALA A 542 5.70 2.38 4.11
CA ALA A 542 6.01 1.37 3.10
C ALA A 542 4.78 1.13 2.21
N ASP A 543 4.94 1.25 0.90
CA ASP A 543 3.93 0.91 -0.10
C ASP A 543 4.19 -0.48 -0.68
N PHE A 544 3.08 -1.20 -0.91
CA PHE A 544 3.03 -2.47 -1.61
C PHE A 544 2.02 -2.34 -2.74
N GLU A 545 2.47 -2.50 -3.99
CA GLU A 545 1.64 -2.44 -5.19
C GLU A 545 1.75 -3.75 -5.96
N VAL A 546 0.62 -4.35 -6.32
CA VAL A 546 0.53 -5.55 -7.17
C VAL A 546 -0.52 -5.31 -8.23
N GLY A 547 -0.10 -5.29 -9.50
CA GLY A 547 -0.98 -5.21 -10.66
C GLY A 547 -1.25 -6.57 -11.28
N LYS A 548 -2.48 -6.78 -11.74
CA LYS A 548 -2.88 -7.87 -12.63
C LYS A 548 -3.57 -7.31 -13.87
N LYS A 549 -3.08 -7.73 -15.04
CA LYS A 549 -3.64 -7.34 -16.35
C LYS A 549 -4.90 -8.18 -16.64
N ILE A 550 -5.95 -7.50 -17.07
CA ILE A 550 -7.26 -8.03 -17.46
C ILE A 550 -7.60 -7.39 -18.80
N LEU A 551 -7.18 -8.03 -19.89
CA LEU A 551 -7.26 -7.48 -21.25
C LEU A 551 -6.38 -6.21 -21.34
N ASN A 552 -6.97 -5.05 -21.63
CA ASN A 552 -6.28 -3.75 -21.62
C ASN A 552 -6.49 -2.96 -20.32
N TRP A 553 -7.23 -3.50 -19.35
CA TRP A 553 -7.38 -2.90 -18.03
C TRP A 553 -6.38 -3.49 -17.04
N ARG A 554 -5.78 -2.65 -16.21
CA ARG A 554 -4.93 -3.06 -15.09
C ARG A 554 -5.70 -2.95 -13.78
N ARG A 555 -5.95 -4.07 -13.10
CA ARG A 555 -6.46 -4.09 -11.72
C ARG A 555 -5.28 -4.02 -10.77
N VAL A 556 -5.35 -3.15 -9.77
CA VAL A 556 -4.26 -2.89 -8.82
C VAL A 556 -4.74 -3.16 -7.41
N TYR A 557 -3.91 -3.86 -6.64
CA TYR A 557 -3.87 -3.78 -5.19
C TYR A 557 -2.76 -2.79 -4.81
N HIS A 558 -3.10 -1.72 -4.08
CA HIS A 558 -2.10 -0.82 -3.49
C HIS A 558 -2.43 -0.62 -2.02
N TRP A 559 -1.47 -0.95 -1.17
CA TRP A 559 -1.57 -0.76 0.27
C TRP A 559 -0.35 -0.01 0.80
N ARG A 560 -0.59 0.95 1.71
CA ARG A 560 0.47 1.66 2.43
C ARG A 560 0.38 1.35 3.91
N VAL A 561 1.51 0.98 4.51
CA VAL A 561 1.67 0.92 5.97
C VAL A 561 2.40 2.20 6.40
N GLU A 562 1.65 3.18 6.90
CA GLU A 562 2.21 4.34 7.59
C GLU A 562 3.02 3.85 8.80
N GLN A 563 4.30 4.20 8.84
CA GLN A 563 5.18 3.89 9.96
C GLN A 563 5.03 4.94 11.06
N TRP A 564 4.88 6.20 10.65
CA TRP A 564 4.61 7.35 11.49
C TRP A 564 4.24 8.54 10.60
N ALA A 565 3.39 9.40 11.13
CA ALA A 565 3.23 10.77 10.66
C ALA A 565 3.09 11.70 11.88
N ILE A 566 3.54 12.96 11.76
CA ILE A 566 3.28 14.04 12.73
C ILE A 566 3.02 15.32 11.93
N GLY A 567 1.96 16.04 12.32
CA GLY A 567 1.65 17.36 11.77
C GLY A 567 2.44 18.49 12.43
N ASP A 568 1.91 19.70 12.33
CA ASP A 568 2.58 20.97 12.65
C ASP A 568 3.19 21.08 14.07
N ILE A 569 4.51 20.92 14.14
CA ILE A 569 5.31 21.17 15.36
C ILE A 569 5.79 22.63 15.40
N SER A 570 5.46 23.36 16.47
CA SER A 570 5.94 24.72 16.69
C SER A 570 7.23 24.73 17.51
N LEU A 571 8.36 25.10 16.90
CA LEU A 571 9.56 25.52 17.64
C LEU A 571 9.35 26.90 18.30
#